data_AF-A0A507FFD6-F1
#
_entry.id   AF-A0A507FFD6-F1
#
_cell.length_a   1.000
_cell.length_b   1.000
_cell.length_c   1.000
_cell.angle_alpha   90.00
_cell.angle_beta   90.00
_cell.angle_gamma   90.00
#
_symmetry.space_group_name_H-M   'P 1'
#
loop_
_entity.id
_entity.type
_entity.pdbx_description
1 polymer ?
#
loop_
_entity_poly.entity_id
_entity_poly.type
_entity_poly.pdbx_seq_one_letter_code
_entity_poly.pdbx_strand_id
1 'polypeptide(L)' 'MSELDYTKLTPLSPVVISKQATINIGTIGHVAHGKSTVVKAISGVQTVRFKNELERNITIKLGYANAKVVLA' A
#
# COMPACT_ATOMS: atom_id res chain seq x y z
N MET A 1 7.86 -23.37 9.98
CA MET A 1 7.74 -22.68 8.68
C MET A 1 7.79 -23.77 7.62
N SER A 2 6.66 -24.38 7.28
CA SER A 2 6.63 -25.46 6.28
C SER A 2 7.09 -24.92 4.93
N GLU A 3 8.06 -25.58 4.30
CA GLU A 3 8.54 -25.23 2.96
C GLU A 3 7.36 -25.19 1.99
N LEU A 4 7.18 -24.04 1.33
CA LEU A 4 6.17 -23.89 0.29
C LEU A 4 6.68 -24.61 -0.95
N ASP A 5 5.95 -25.63 -1.40
CA ASP A 5 6.24 -26.31 -2.65
C ASP A 5 5.88 -25.40 -3.84
N TYR A 6 6.89 -24.71 -4.38
CA TYR A 6 6.73 -23.76 -5.47
C TYR A 6 6.26 -24.39 -6.79
N THR A 7 6.40 -25.71 -6.95
CA THR A 7 5.99 -26.40 -8.19
C THR A 7 4.47 -26.53 -8.34
N LYS A 8 3.73 -26.41 -7.23
CA LYS A 8 2.26 -26.52 -7.19
C LYS A 8 1.55 -25.16 -7.06
N LEU A 9 2.30 -24.05 -7.04
CA LEU A 9 1.72 -22.72 -6.89
C LEU A 9 1.23 -22.20 -8.24
N THR A 10 -0.04 -21.77 -8.27
CA THR A 10 -0.61 -20.98 -9.37
C THR A 10 -0.83 -19.53 -8.90
N PRO A 11 -0.96 -18.55 -9.81
CA PRO A 11 -1.26 -17.16 -9.44
C PRO A 11 -2.55 -17.00 -8.64
N LEU A 12 -3.49 -17.94 -8.80
CA LEU A 12 -4.77 -17.97 -8.09
C LEU A 12 -4.70 -18.71 -6.74
N SER A 13 -3.53 -19.25 -6.37
CA SER A 13 -3.35 -19.90 -5.08
C SER A 13 -3.61 -18.92 -3.94
N PRO A 14 -4.44 -19.27 -2.91
CA PRO A 14 -4.75 -18.38 -1.80
C PRO A 14 -3.51 -17.85 -1.08
N VAL A 15 -2.44 -18.64 -1.00
CA VAL A 15 -1.18 -18.25 -0.38
C VAL A 15 -0.50 -17.12 -1.16
N VAL A 16 -0.54 -17.17 -2.49
CA VAL A 16 0.04 -16.16 -3.39
C VAL A 16 -0.78 -14.88 -3.33
N ILE A 17 -2.11 -15.00 -3.47
CA ILE A 17 -3.05 -13.88 -3.36
C ILE A 17 -2.91 -13.15 -2.03
N SER A 18 -2.74 -13.88 -0.92
CA SER A 18 -2.65 -13.28 0.42
C SER A 18 -1.41 -12.41 0.68
N LYS A 19 -0.40 -12.50 -0.19
CA LYS A 19 0.90 -11.83 -0.06
C LYS A 19 1.07 -10.65 -1.03
N GLN A 20 0.17 -10.49 -2.01
CA GLN A 20 0.28 -9.49 -3.06
C GLN A 20 -0.94 -8.57 -3.06
N ALA A 21 -0.76 -7.33 -3.49
CA ALA A 21 -1.89 -6.43 -3.72
C ALA A 21 -2.65 -6.86 -4.97
N THR A 22 -3.93 -7.19 -4.83
CA THR A 22 -4.80 -7.57 -5.94
C THR A 22 -5.46 -6.36 -6.62
N ILE A 23 -5.60 -5.26 -5.89
CA ILE A 23 -6.30 -4.05 -6.33
C ILE A 23 -5.48 -2.82 -5.95
N ASN A 24 -5.31 -1.90 -6.91
CA ASN A 24 -4.72 -0.59 -6.66
C ASN A 24 -5.83 0.44 -6.48
N ILE A 25 -5.74 1.22 -5.40
CA ILE A 25 -6.70 2.29 -5.08
C ILE A 25 -5.95 3.62 -5.08
N GLY A 26 -6.39 4.56 -5.92
CA GLY A 26 -5.84 5.91 -5.99
C GLY A 26 -6.65 6.90 -5.14
N THR A 27 -5.97 7.79 -4.42
CA THR A 27 -6.62 8.91 -3.71
C THR A 27 -6.33 10.22 -4.44
N ILE A 28 -7.39 10.96 -4.80
CA ILE A 28 -7.31 12.24 -5.52
C ILE A 28 -8.04 13.34 -4.73
N GLY A 29 -7.82 14.61 -5.10
CA GLY A 29 -8.43 15.76 -4.42
C GLY A 29 -7.52 17.00 -4.35
N HIS A 30 -8.06 18.11 -3.86
CA HIS A 30 -7.39 19.41 -3.79
C HIS A 30 -6.18 19.42 -2.84
N VAL A 31 -5.31 20.43 -2.98
CA VAL A 31 -4.14 20.59 -2.10
C VAL A 31 -4.58 20.70 -0.64
N ALA A 32 -3.78 20.14 0.28
CA ALA A 32 -4.05 20.11 1.72
C ALA A 32 -5.30 19.34 2.21
N HIS A 33 -6.05 18.63 1.36
CA HIS A 33 -7.21 17.81 1.78
C HIS A 33 -6.86 16.48 2.48
N GLY A 34 -5.60 16.28 2.90
CA GLY A 34 -5.24 15.11 3.71
C GLY A 34 -5.21 13.76 2.98
N LYS A 35 -5.11 13.72 1.64
CA LYS A 35 -5.04 12.47 0.84
C LYS A 35 -4.02 11.46 1.39
N SER A 36 -2.79 11.91 1.61
CA SER A 36 -1.71 11.07 2.15
C SER A 36 -1.99 10.62 3.60
N THR A 37 -2.69 11.44 4.37
CA THR A 37 -3.12 11.11 5.75
C THR A 37 -4.15 9.99 5.75
N VAL A 38 -5.13 10.03 4.83
CA VAL A 38 -6.12 8.95 4.67
C VAL A 38 -5.43 7.64 4.27
N VAL A 39 -4.49 7.68 3.32
CA VAL A 39 -3.71 6.49 2.93
C VAL A 39 -2.92 5.93 4.12
N LYS A 40 -2.29 6.80 4.92
CA LYS A 40 -1.56 6.39 6.14
C LYS A 40 -2.49 5.77 7.18
N ALA A 41 -3.70 6.31 7.37
CA ALA A 41 -4.66 5.77 8.33
C ALA A 41 -5.15 4.37 7.93
N ILE A 42 -5.35 4.12 6.64
CA ILE A 42 -5.82 2.82 6.12
C ILE A 42 -4.70 1.78 6.09
N SER A 43 -3.52 2.15 5.59
CA SER A 43 -2.41 1.22 5.36
C SER A 43 -1.45 1.09 6.55
N GLY A 44 -1.45 2.04 7.48
CA GLY A 44 -0.43 2.19 8.51
C GLY A 44 0.92 2.70 7.97
N VAL A 45 1.08 2.87 6.66
CA VAL A 45 2.35 3.23 6.01
C VAL A 45 2.36 4.70 5.63
N GLN A 46 3.39 5.42 6.05
CA GLN A 46 3.60 6.81 5.62
C GLN A 46 4.15 6.83 4.18
N THR A 47 3.38 7.46 3.27
CA THR A 47 3.75 7.55 1.85
C THR A 47 4.80 8.61 1.55
N VAL A 48 4.90 9.64 2.40
CA VAL A 48 5.89 10.71 2.27
C VAL A 48 7.23 10.22 2.84
N ARG A 49 8.18 9.89 1.97
CA ARG A 49 9.49 9.32 2.34
C ARG A 49 10.67 10.25 2.08
N PHE A 50 10.50 11.29 1.27
CA PHE A 50 11.59 12.18 0.89
C PHE A 50 11.68 13.36 1.85
N LYS A 51 12.89 13.70 2.31
CA LYS A 51 13.13 14.82 3.25
C LYS A 51 12.53 16.14 2.74
N ASN A 52 12.76 16.46 1.46
CA ASN A 52 12.21 17.67 0.84
C ASN A 52 10.67 17.73 0.83
N GLU A 53 9.98 16.59 0.81
CA GLU A 53 8.52 16.53 0.88
C GLU A 53 8.02 16.72 2.31
N LEU A 54 8.74 16.15 3.29
CA LEU A 54 8.45 16.32 4.72
C LEU A 54 8.61 17.78 5.16
N GLU A 55 9.70 18.43 4.77
CA GLU A 55 9.99 19.82 5.11
C GLU A 55 8.98 20.79 4.51
N ARG A 56 8.47 20.49 3.31
CA ARG A 56 7.53 21.35 2.58
C ARG A 56 6.07 21.00 2.78
N ASN A 57 5.76 19.91 3.48
CA ASN A 57 4.40 19.39 3.68
C ASN A 57 3.60 19.22 2.36
N ILE A 58 4.26 18.82 1.28
CA ILE A 58 3.63 18.57 -0.02
C ILE A 58 4.01 17.19 -0.56
N THR A 59 3.11 16.61 -1.36
CA THR A 59 3.40 15.39 -2.13
C THR A 59 3.90 15.78 -3.50
N ILE A 60 5.14 15.44 -3.83
CA ILE A 60 5.76 15.74 -5.13
C ILE A 60 5.82 14.45 -5.97
N LYS A 61 6.16 13.33 -5.35
CA LYS A 61 6.23 12.01 -5.97
C LYS A 61 5.00 11.19 -5.62
N LEU A 62 4.65 10.27 -6.51
CA LEU A 62 3.54 9.35 -6.26
C LEU A 62 3.86 8.45 -5.07
N GLY A 63 3.03 8.52 -4.04
CA GLY A 63 3.11 7.66 -2.86
C GLY A 63 2.46 6.30 -3.11
N TYR A 64 3.06 5.23 -2.58
CA TYR A 64 2.50 3.88 -2.63
C TYR A 64 2.51 3.24 -1.24
N ALA A 65 1.42 2.55 -0.89
CA ALA A 65 1.27 1.84 0.36
C ALA A 65 0.41 0.59 0.16
N ASN A 66 0.86 -0.53 0.72
CA ASN A 66 0.09 -1.77 0.74
C ASN A 66 -0.84 -1.75 1.96
N ALA A 67 -2.12 -2.09 1.75
CA ALA A 67 -3.08 -2.32 2.82
C ALA A 67 -3.65 -3.73 2.66
N LYS A 68 -3.60 -4.53 3.73
CA LYS A 68 -4.20 -5.87 3.75
C LYS A 68 -5.51 -5.81 4.49
N VAL A 69 -6.61 -6.01 3.77
CA VAL A 69 -7.94 -6.18 4.36
C VAL A 69 -8.12 -7.66 4.64
N VAL A 70 -8.07 -8.06 5.90
CA VAL A 70 -8.39 -9.42 6.33
C VAL A 70 -9.78 -9.36 6.94
N LEU A 71 -10.73 -10.09 6.36
CA LEU A 71 -11.95 -10.46 7.09
C LEU A 71 -11.48 -11.45 8.16
N ALA A 72 -11.59 -11.03 9.42
CA ALA A 72 -11.31 -11.89 10.57
C ALA A 72 -12.24 -13.11 10.58
#